data_AF-A0A7R6T9Q1-F1
#
_entry.id   AF-A0A7R6T9Q1-F1
#
_cell.length_a   1.000
_cell.length_b   1.000
_cell.length_c   1.000
_cell.angle_alpha   90.00
_cell.angle_beta   90.00
_cell.angle_gamma   90.00
#
_symmetry.space_group_name_H-M   'P 1'
#
loop_
_entity.id
_entity.type
_entity.pdbx_description
1 polymer ?
#
loop_
_entity_poly.entity_id
_entity_poly.type
_entity_poly.pdbx_seq_one_letter_code
_entity_poly.pdbx_strand_id
1 'polypeptide(L)'
;MYQPVADAPPQQEAVVVDPLPVVCLSRTAAPLLEAARAEDEDRWPAVVAREREQAQRTRAARVALAQAQEIVEEPGASWPVPLPTAEQGAAIDLAGAGDQVVELWRANPVQAAALVHELVAGGEFTAAEVLDAAVDAAIGAGLLALTDAGTASDPSMMAEQCLEAAPCLVLAVALASADLD
;
A
#
# COMPACT_ATOMS: atom_id res chain seq x y z
N MET A 1 -20.24 -7.63 -12.66
CA MET A 1 -19.64 -6.61 -13.53
C MET A 1 -20.63 -5.47 -13.64
N TYR A 2 -20.33 -4.33 -13.04
CA TYR A 2 -21.03 -3.09 -13.34
C TYR A 2 -20.63 -2.69 -14.76
N GLN A 3 -21.60 -2.52 -15.67
CA GLN A 3 -21.30 -1.96 -16.99
C GLN A 3 -20.83 -0.50 -16.81
N PRO A 4 -19.96 0.01 -17.69
CA PRO A 4 -19.53 1.40 -17.64
C PRO A 4 -20.76 2.31 -17.64
N VAL A 5 -20.77 3.31 -16.76
CA VAL A 5 -21.83 4.35 -16.69
C VAL A 5 -22.00 5.08 -18.04
N ALA A 6 -20.98 5.02 -18.90
CA ALA A 6 -21.00 5.52 -20.27
C ALA A 6 -22.01 4.82 -21.22
N ASP A 7 -22.50 3.62 -20.88
CA ASP A 7 -23.51 2.89 -21.67
C ASP A 7 -24.97 3.26 -21.30
N ALA A 8 -25.17 4.25 -20.42
CA ALA A 8 -26.50 4.70 -20.04
C ALA A 8 -27.24 5.32 -21.26
N PRO A 9 -28.47 4.85 -21.60
CA PRO A 9 -29.23 5.43 -22.70
C PRO A 9 -29.47 6.93 -22.46
N PRO A 10 -29.37 7.78 -23.50
CA PRO A 10 -29.39 9.26 -23.36
C PRO A 10 -30.71 9.83 -22.83
N GLN A 11 -31.71 8.98 -22.57
CA GLN A 11 -33.00 9.36 -21.99
C GLN A 11 -33.10 9.10 -20.47
N GLN A 12 -32.07 8.55 -19.82
CA GLN A 12 -32.06 8.44 -18.35
C GLN A 12 -31.81 9.83 -17.73
N GLU A 13 -32.72 10.25 -16.85
CA GLU A 13 -32.55 11.44 -16.00
C GLU A 13 -31.18 11.37 -15.31
N ALA A 14 -30.40 12.45 -15.42
CA ALA A 14 -29.12 12.57 -14.74
C ALA A 14 -29.33 12.28 -13.25
N VAL A 15 -28.59 11.30 -12.73
CA VAL A 15 -28.57 11.01 -11.29
C VAL A 15 -28.03 12.26 -10.60
N VAL A 16 -28.89 12.95 -9.86
CA VAL A 16 -28.50 14.12 -9.07
C VAL A 16 -27.61 13.61 -7.94
N VAL A 17 -26.30 13.80 -8.10
CA VAL A 17 -25.33 13.53 -7.04
C VAL A 17 -25.29 14.74 -6.12
N ASP A 18 -25.69 14.56 -4.87
CA ASP A 18 -25.51 15.58 -3.83
C ASP A 18 -24.07 15.51 -3.30
N PRO A 19 -23.24 16.55 -3.50
CA PRO A 19 -21.86 16.58 -3.02
C PRO A 19 -21.76 16.88 -1.51
N LEU A 20 -22.85 17.27 -0.84
CA LEU A 20 -22.84 17.71 0.55
C LEU A 20 -22.26 16.67 1.52
N PRO A 21 -22.55 15.36 1.43
CA PRO A 21 -21.94 14.35 2.30
C PRO A 21 -20.42 14.27 2.15
N VAL A 22 -19.91 14.42 0.93
CA VAL A 22 -18.46 14.42 0.64
C VAL A 22 -17.79 15.66 1.22
N VAL A 23 -18.45 16.82 1.12
CA VAL A 23 -17.98 18.08 1.71
C VAL A 23 -18.01 18.03 3.24
N CYS A 24 -19.03 17.41 3.83
CA CYS A 24 -19.10 17.21 5.27
C CYS A 24 -17.96 16.29 5.75
N LEU A 25 -17.77 15.15 5.08
CA LEU A 25 -16.69 14.21 5.40
C LEU A 25 -15.31 14.87 5.27
N SER A 26 -15.04 15.63 4.21
CA SER A 26 -13.73 16.27 4.02
C SER A 26 -13.40 17.30 5.11
N ARG A 27 -14.41 17.99 5.63
CA ARG A 27 -14.23 18.98 6.71
C ARG A 27 -14.08 18.34 8.09
N THR A 28 -14.62 17.15 8.31
CA THR A 28 -14.58 16.47 9.61
C THR A 28 -13.53 15.37 9.70
N ALA A 29 -13.03 14.84 8.58
CA ALA A 29 -12.09 13.73 8.56
C ALA A 29 -10.78 14.07 9.28
N ALA A 30 -10.18 15.21 8.97
CA ALA A 30 -8.92 15.63 9.59
C ALA A 30 -9.00 15.73 11.14
N PRO A 31 -9.96 16.48 11.73
CA PRO A 31 -10.06 16.55 13.19
C PRO A 31 -10.44 15.21 13.84
N LEU A 32 -11.23 14.36 13.17
CA LEU A 32 -11.55 13.02 13.69
C LEU A 32 -10.33 12.09 13.70
N LEU A 33 -9.52 12.14 12.64
CA LEU A 33 -8.28 11.38 12.55
C LEU A 33 -7.26 11.85 13.60
N GLU A 34 -7.15 13.16 13.82
CA GLU A 34 -6.30 13.72 14.86
C GLU A 34 -6.75 13.28 16.26
N ALA A 35 -8.06 13.28 16.52
CA ALA A 35 -8.62 12.82 17.79
C ALA A 35 -8.38 11.32 18.02
N ALA A 36 -8.56 10.49 17.00
CA ALA A 36 -8.28 9.05 17.09
C ALA A 36 -6.79 8.78 17.39
N ARG A 37 -5.88 9.50 16.72
CA ARG A 37 -4.43 9.41 16.99
C ARG A 37 -4.08 9.80 18.43
N ALA A 38 -4.70 10.86 18.95
CA ALA A 38 -4.50 11.27 20.33
C ALA A 38 -5.00 10.20 21.31
N GLU A 39 -6.16 9.58 21.04
CA GLU A 39 -6.68 8.47 21.85
C GLU A 39 -5.73 7.26 21.83
N ASP A 40 -5.19 6.90 20.67
CA ASP A 40 -4.24 5.80 20.53
C ASP A 40 -2.92 6.08 21.29
N GLU A 41 -2.41 7.32 21.24
CA GLU A 41 -1.24 7.75 22.00
C GLU A 41 -1.45 7.66 23.51
N ASP A 42 -2.62 8.07 24.00
CA ASP A 42 -2.96 7.98 25.43
C ASP A 42 -3.16 6.54 25.89
N ARG A 43 -3.78 5.71 25.04
CA ARG A 43 -4.18 4.34 25.39
C ARG A 43 -3.02 3.34 25.27
N TRP A 44 -2.14 3.51 24.29
CA TRP A 44 -1.04 2.59 24.00
C TRP A 44 0.28 3.30 23.66
N PRO A 45 0.85 4.09 24.59
CA PRO A 45 1.99 4.95 24.30
C PRO A 45 3.24 4.19 23.84
N ALA A 46 3.49 2.99 24.37
CA ALA A 46 4.63 2.17 23.99
C ALA A 46 4.49 1.56 22.58
N VAL A 47 3.27 1.21 22.16
CA VAL A 47 2.99 0.65 20.83
C VAL A 47 3.15 1.74 19.78
N VAL A 48 2.54 2.91 20.02
CA VAL A 48 2.66 4.07 19.11
C VAL A 48 4.12 4.54 18.99
N ALA A 49 4.90 4.52 20.07
CA ALA A 49 6.32 4.86 20.02
C ALA A 49 7.12 3.89 19.13
N ARG A 50 6.83 2.58 19.22
CA ARG A 50 7.46 1.54 18.40
C ARG A 50 7.10 1.70 16.92
N GLU A 51 5.82 1.93 16.61
CA GLU A 51 5.35 2.17 15.24
C GLU A 51 5.99 3.41 14.62
N ARG A 52 6.12 4.51 15.39
CA ARG A 52 6.79 5.73 14.95
C ARG A 52 8.27 5.48 14.61
N GLU A 53 8.96 4.73 15.46
CA GLU A 53 10.36 4.39 15.22
C GLU A 53 10.50 3.53 13.95
N GLN A 54 9.63 2.53 13.78
CA GLN A 54 9.60 1.70 12.58
C GLN A 54 9.31 2.52 11.31
N ALA A 55 8.28 3.37 11.34
CA ALA A 55 7.93 4.25 10.22
C ALA A 55 9.08 5.20 9.84
N GLN A 56 9.86 5.69 10.82
CA GLN A 56 11.05 6.50 10.55
C GLN A 56 12.14 5.69 9.84
N ARG A 57 12.40 4.45 10.27
CA ARG A 57 13.37 3.55 9.60
C ARG A 57 12.93 3.24 8.17
N THR A 58 11.67 2.87 7.97
CA THR A 58 11.11 2.59 6.63
C THR A 58 11.19 3.81 5.73
N ARG A 59 10.83 5.01 6.23
CA ARG A 59 10.97 6.25 5.47
C ARG A 59 12.42 6.52 5.08
N ALA A 60 13.37 6.35 6.00
CA ALA A 60 14.79 6.56 5.72
C ALA A 60 15.30 5.60 4.64
N ALA A 61 14.91 4.32 4.72
CA ALA A 61 15.25 3.31 3.72
C ALA A 61 14.69 3.67 2.33
N ARG A 62 13.43 4.14 2.25
CA ARG A 62 12.82 4.55 0.99
C ARG A 62 13.44 5.81 0.39
N VAL A 63 13.79 6.79 1.23
CA VAL A 63 14.54 7.98 0.76
C VAL A 63 15.90 7.56 0.21
N ALA A 64 16.60 6.63 0.88
CA ALA A 64 17.86 6.10 0.40
C ALA A 64 17.70 5.34 -0.93
N LEU A 65 16.63 4.55 -1.09
CA LEU A 65 16.31 3.86 -2.35
C LEU A 65 16.01 4.84 -3.48
N ALA A 66 15.17 5.85 -3.23
CA ALA A 66 14.84 6.88 -4.21
C ALA A 66 16.09 7.67 -4.66
N GLN A 67 16.98 8.00 -3.72
CA GLN A 67 18.28 8.61 -4.02
C GLN A 67 19.18 7.68 -4.84
N ALA A 68 19.19 6.39 -4.54
CA ALA A 68 19.95 5.41 -5.33
C ALA A 68 19.37 5.24 -6.75
N GLN A 69 18.05 5.31 -6.91
CA GLN A 69 17.38 5.27 -8.21
C GLN A 69 17.68 6.52 -9.05
N GLU A 70 17.71 7.71 -8.43
CA GLU A 70 18.10 8.97 -9.11
C GLU A 70 19.54 8.89 -9.66
N ILE A 71 20.45 8.20 -8.97
CA ILE A 71 21.82 7.97 -9.43
C ILE A 71 21.87 6.99 -10.63
N VAL A 72 20.88 6.11 -10.76
CA VAL A 72 20.79 5.09 -11.83
C VAL A 72 20.16 5.64 -13.11
N GLU A 73 19.46 6.78 -13.06
CA GLU A 73 18.80 7.39 -14.25
C GLU A 73 19.73 8.20 -15.17
N GLU A 74 21.00 8.44 -14.82
CA GLU A 74 21.99 8.89 -15.80
C GLU A 74 22.57 7.69 -16.58
N PRO A 75 22.45 7.62 -17.93
CA PRO A 75 23.09 6.57 -18.71
C PRO A 75 24.57 6.89 -18.87
N GLY A 76 25.33 6.76 -17.79
CA GLY A 76 26.75 7.06 -17.69
C GLY A 76 27.60 5.80 -17.61
N ALA A 77 27.99 5.29 -18.78
CA ALA A 77 28.97 4.21 -19.02
C ALA A 77 28.70 2.86 -18.34
N SER A 78 28.97 1.77 -19.07
CA SER A 78 28.89 0.38 -18.61
C SER A 78 29.92 0.11 -17.50
N TRP A 79 29.66 0.60 -16.30
CA TRP A 79 30.34 0.17 -15.09
C TRP A 79 29.68 -1.13 -14.60
N PRO A 80 30.47 -2.09 -14.06
CA PRO A 80 29.89 -3.28 -13.45
C PRO A 80 28.96 -2.82 -12.32
N VAL A 81 27.67 -3.13 -12.46
CA VAL A 81 26.67 -2.88 -11.40
C VAL A 81 27.17 -3.60 -10.15
N PRO A 82 27.42 -2.88 -9.03
CA PRO A 82 27.87 -3.50 -7.81
C PRO A 82 26.83 -4.54 -7.36
N LEU A 83 27.30 -5.72 -6.94
CA LEU A 83 26.39 -6.68 -6.31
C LEU A 83 25.77 -6.03 -5.06
N PRO A 84 24.47 -6.29 -4.78
CA PRO A 84 23.84 -5.84 -3.56
C PRO A 84 24.67 -6.25 -2.35
N THR A 85 24.79 -5.36 -1.37
CA THR A 85 25.26 -5.73 -0.03
C THR A 85 24.31 -6.77 0.57
N ALA A 86 24.78 -7.53 1.56
CA ALA A 86 23.94 -8.52 2.24
C ALA A 86 22.64 -7.91 2.81
N GLU A 87 22.73 -6.68 3.33
CA GLU A 87 21.58 -5.92 3.83
C GLU A 87 20.59 -5.56 2.70
N GLN A 88 21.11 -5.13 1.55
CA GLN A 88 20.27 -4.85 0.37
C GLN A 88 19.64 -6.12 -0.20
N GLY A 89 20.35 -7.25 -0.19
CA GLY A 89 19.81 -8.55 -0.56
C GLY A 89 18.64 -8.96 0.32
N ALA A 90 18.81 -8.91 1.64
CA ALA A 90 17.75 -9.22 2.59
C ALA A 90 16.52 -8.31 2.43
N ALA A 91 16.72 -7.03 2.14
CA ALA A 91 15.62 -6.10 1.88
C ALA A 91 14.86 -6.43 0.58
N ILE A 92 15.57 -6.86 -0.48
CA ILE A 92 14.97 -7.30 -1.74
C ILE A 92 14.17 -8.59 -1.52
N ASP A 93 14.73 -9.54 -0.77
CA ASP A 93 14.08 -10.82 -0.48
C ASP A 93 12.82 -10.61 0.37
N LEU A 94 12.86 -9.71 1.36
CA LEU A 94 11.70 -9.35 2.16
C LEU A 94 10.60 -8.67 1.34
N ALA A 95 10.97 -7.75 0.43
CA ALA A 95 10.01 -7.12 -0.47
C ALA A 95 9.36 -8.16 -1.39
N GLY A 96 10.15 -9.08 -1.96
CA GLY A 96 9.65 -10.17 -2.79
C GLY A 96 8.77 -11.16 -2.03
N ALA A 97 9.03 -11.38 -0.74
CA ALA A 97 8.15 -12.17 0.13
C ALA A 97 6.80 -11.46 0.36
N GLY A 98 6.82 -10.14 0.59
CA GLY A 98 5.62 -9.31 0.70
C GLY A 98 4.74 -9.39 -0.56
N ASP A 99 5.34 -9.26 -1.74
CA ASP A 99 4.65 -9.36 -3.03
C ASP A 99 3.95 -10.72 -3.20
N GLN A 100 4.65 -11.82 -2.90
CA GLN A 100 4.08 -13.17 -2.98
C GLN A 100 2.90 -13.36 -2.02
N VAL A 101 3.01 -12.82 -0.80
CA VAL A 101 1.92 -12.87 0.18
C VAL A 101 0.72 -12.06 -0.32
N VAL A 102 0.90 -10.86 -0.87
CA VAL A 102 -0.18 -10.03 -1.45
C VAL A 102 -0.92 -10.78 -2.55
N GLU A 103 -0.19 -11.37 -3.50
CA GLU A 103 -0.77 -12.11 -4.61
C GLU A 103 -1.59 -13.31 -4.10
N LEU A 104 -1.00 -14.09 -3.19
CA LEU A 104 -1.64 -15.28 -2.66
C LEU A 104 -2.82 -14.94 -1.75
N TRP A 105 -2.76 -13.84 -0.99
CA TRP A 105 -3.83 -13.43 -0.08
C TRP A 105 -5.11 -13.05 -0.83
N ARG A 106 -4.99 -12.42 -2.00
CA ARG A 106 -6.14 -12.13 -2.87
C ARG A 106 -6.83 -13.39 -3.35
N ALA A 107 -6.07 -14.43 -3.65
CA ALA A 107 -6.59 -15.68 -4.19
C ALA A 107 -7.07 -16.64 -3.09
N ASN A 108 -6.30 -16.76 -2.00
CA ASN A 108 -6.49 -17.70 -0.91
C ASN A 108 -5.77 -17.24 0.37
N PRO A 109 -6.47 -16.52 1.28
CA PRO A 109 -5.89 -16.05 2.55
C PRO A 109 -5.31 -17.15 3.43
N VAL A 110 -5.88 -18.37 3.40
CA VAL A 110 -5.39 -19.50 4.21
C VAL A 110 -4.04 -20.00 3.71
N GLN A 111 -3.85 -20.08 2.39
CA GLN A 111 -2.55 -20.43 1.81
C GLN A 111 -1.53 -19.30 1.99
N ALA A 112 -1.97 -18.05 1.95
CA ALA A 112 -1.09 -16.91 2.22
C ALA A 112 -0.58 -16.91 3.66
N ALA A 113 -1.45 -17.20 4.64
CA ALA A 113 -1.03 -17.40 6.04
C ALA A 113 -0.03 -18.56 6.19
N ALA A 114 -0.26 -19.69 5.51
CA ALA A 114 0.68 -20.81 5.50
C ALA A 114 2.04 -20.41 4.91
N LEU A 115 2.05 -19.65 3.81
CA LEU A 115 3.28 -19.10 3.21
C LEU A 115 4.04 -18.20 4.19
N VAL A 116 3.35 -17.34 4.95
CA VAL A 116 3.99 -16.52 5.99
C VAL A 116 4.66 -17.42 7.04
N HIS A 117 4.00 -18.47 7.51
CA HIS A 117 4.62 -19.41 8.45
C HIS A 117 5.84 -20.14 7.85
N GLU A 118 5.79 -20.51 6.58
CA GLU A 118 6.92 -21.14 5.88
C GLU A 118 8.12 -20.20 5.78
N LEU A 119 7.90 -18.93 5.42
CA LEU A 119 8.93 -17.90 5.33
C LEU A 119 9.59 -17.64 6.70
N VAL A 120 8.79 -17.61 7.77
CA VAL A 120 9.27 -17.38 9.14
C VAL A 120 10.00 -18.61 9.71
N ALA A 121 9.70 -19.82 9.25
CA ALA A 121 10.38 -21.03 9.70
C ALA A 121 11.89 -21.03 9.39
N GLY A 122 12.33 -20.26 8.39
CA GLY A 122 13.74 -20.03 8.10
C GLY A 122 14.48 -19.19 9.15
N GLY A 123 13.74 -18.48 10.01
CA GLY A 123 14.29 -17.61 11.06
C GLY A 123 14.91 -16.30 10.55
N GLU A 124 14.89 -16.08 9.24
CA GLU A 124 15.42 -14.88 8.57
C GLU A 124 14.48 -13.68 8.71
N PHE A 125 13.17 -13.94 8.72
CA PHE A 125 12.12 -12.94 8.89
C PHE A 125 11.17 -13.33 10.02
N THR A 126 10.56 -12.33 10.64
CA THR A 126 9.41 -12.48 11.53
C THR A 126 8.10 -12.38 10.74
N ALA A 127 7.01 -12.93 11.28
CA ALA A 127 5.70 -12.82 10.64
C ALA A 127 5.27 -11.35 10.48
N ALA A 128 5.61 -10.51 11.45
CA ALA A 128 5.36 -9.08 11.42
C ALA A 128 6.11 -8.39 10.27
N GLU A 129 7.38 -8.72 10.03
CA GLU A 129 8.15 -8.13 8.93
C GLU A 129 7.59 -8.53 7.56
N VAL A 130 7.20 -9.80 7.39
CA VAL A 130 6.60 -10.28 6.14
C VAL A 130 5.23 -9.64 5.89
N LEU A 131 4.39 -9.53 6.91
CA LEU A 131 3.09 -8.87 6.81
C LEU A 131 3.22 -7.37 6.55
N ASP A 132 4.17 -6.68 7.20
CA ASP A 132 4.45 -5.26 6.95
C ASP A 132 4.91 -5.03 5.50
N ALA A 133 5.80 -5.88 4.99
CA ALA A 133 6.21 -5.85 3.58
C ALA A 133 5.03 -6.09 2.62
N ALA A 134 4.11 -7.00 2.96
CA ALA A 134 2.90 -7.25 2.18
C ALA A 134 1.92 -6.05 2.22
N VAL A 135 1.75 -5.41 3.38
CA VAL A 135 0.97 -4.17 3.52
C VAL A 135 1.56 -3.07 2.63
N ASP A 136 2.88 -2.90 2.70
CA ASP A 136 3.61 -1.92 1.89
C ASP A 136 3.45 -2.16 0.39
N ALA A 137 3.55 -3.41 -0.06
CA ALA A 137 3.32 -3.79 -1.45
C ALA A 137 1.87 -3.48 -1.90
N ALA A 138 0.88 -3.80 -1.06
CA ALA A 138 -0.53 -3.51 -1.35
C ALA A 138 -0.82 -2.00 -1.41
N ILE A 139 -0.24 -1.21 -0.49
CA ILE A 139 -0.34 0.26 -0.52
C ILE A 139 0.35 0.82 -1.76
N GLY A 140 1.55 0.33 -2.07
CA GLY A 140 2.32 0.75 -3.25
C GLY A 140 1.53 0.56 -4.54
N ALA A 141 0.92 -0.62 -4.71
CA ALA A 141 0.05 -0.91 -5.84
C ALA A 141 -1.16 0.05 -5.92
N GLY A 142 -1.80 0.35 -4.78
CA GLY A 142 -2.92 1.30 -4.72
C GLY A 142 -2.49 2.73 -5.07
N LEU A 143 -1.33 3.17 -4.59
CA LEU A 143 -0.79 4.51 -4.89
C LEU A 143 -0.37 4.65 -6.36
N LEU A 144 0.17 3.60 -6.97
CA LEU A 144 0.46 3.58 -8.41
C LEU A 144 -0.83 3.73 -9.23
N ALA A 145 -1.88 2.96 -8.92
CA ALA A 145 -3.18 3.10 -9.58
C ALA A 145 -3.78 4.51 -9.45
N LEU A 146 -3.64 5.15 -8.27
CA LEU A 146 -4.06 6.54 -8.07
C LEU A 146 -3.18 7.55 -8.83
N THR A 147 -1.89 7.27 -8.96
CA THR A 147 -0.97 8.12 -9.74
C THR A 147 -1.33 8.05 -11.22
N ASP A 148 -1.61 6.85 -11.74
CA ASP A 148 -2.08 6.64 -13.11
C ASP A 148 -3.40 7.40 -13.35
N ALA A 149 -4.35 7.32 -12.41
CA ALA A 149 -5.60 8.09 -12.43
C ALA A 149 -5.34 9.60 -12.51
N GLY A 150 -4.37 10.12 -11.75
CA GLY A 150 -3.99 11.53 -11.77
C GLY A 150 -3.40 12.03 -13.09
N THR A 151 -2.94 11.11 -13.95
CA THR A 151 -2.43 11.41 -15.30
C THR A 151 -3.47 11.20 -16.41
N ALA A 152 -4.62 10.61 -16.09
CA ALA A 152 -5.67 10.34 -17.08
C ALA A 152 -6.35 11.63 -17.54
N SER A 153 -6.55 11.74 -18.86
CA SER A 153 -7.22 12.90 -19.49
C SER A 153 -8.74 12.74 -19.61
N ASP A 154 -9.24 11.50 -19.55
CA ASP A 154 -10.66 11.18 -19.55
C ASP A 154 -11.18 10.96 -18.11
N PRO A 155 -12.21 11.71 -17.68
CA PRO A 155 -12.82 11.54 -16.36
C PRO A 155 -13.36 10.14 -16.08
N SER A 156 -13.79 9.40 -17.11
CA SER A 156 -14.32 8.03 -16.93
C SER A 156 -13.18 7.06 -16.62
N MET A 157 -12.09 7.14 -17.38
CA MET A 157 -10.86 6.39 -17.12
C MET A 157 -10.23 6.72 -15.76
N MET A 158 -10.20 8.01 -15.38
CA MET A 158 -9.74 8.43 -14.06
C MET A 158 -10.57 7.78 -12.94
N ALA A 159 -11.90 7.73 -13.10
CA ALA A 159 -12.78 7.09 -12.11
C ALA A 159 -12.57 5.57 -12.03
N GLU A 160 -12.37 4.90 -13.16
CA GLU A 160 -12.06 3.47 -13.22
C GLU A 160 -10.74 3.16 -12.50
N GLN A 161 -9.68 3.92 -12.78
CA GLN A 161 -8.38 3.75 -12.13
C GLN A 161 -8.42 4.09 -10.63
N CYS A 162 -9.24 5.06 -10.22
CA CYS A 162 -9.51 5.29 -8.80
C CYS A 162 -10.19 4.07 -8.12
N LEU A 163 -11.09 3.39 -8.84
CA LEU A 163 -11.74 2.18 -8.34
C LEU A 163 -10.78 0.98 -8.30
N GLU A 164 -9.79 0.91 -9.19
CA GLU A 164 -8.73 -0.11 -9.16
C GLU A 164 -7.83 0.01 -7.92
N ALA A 165 -7.65 1.21 -7.37
CA ALA A 165 -6.90 1.41 -6.14
C ALA A 165 -7.61 0.87 -4.89
N ALA A 166 -8.95 0.90 -4.88
CA ALA A 166 -9.76 0.49 -3.73
C ALA A 166 -9.49 -0.96 -3.23
N PRO A 167 -9.47 -2.01 -4.08
CA PRO A 167 -9.16 -3.37 -3.63
C PRO A 167 -7.73 -3.50 -3.08
N CYS A 168 -6.78 -2.69 -3.56
CA CYS A 168 -5.42 -2.67 -3.03
C CYS A 168 -5.38 -2.13 -1.60
N LEU A 169 -6.09 -1.04 -1.33
CA LEU A 169 -6.18 -0.45 0.01
C LEU A 169 -6.97 -1.33 0.99
N VAL A 170 -8.04 -1.98 0.54
CA VAL A 170 -8.78 -2.96 1.35
C VAL A 170 -7.89 -4.14 1.73
N LEU A 171 -7.09 -4.63 0.78
CA LEU A 171 -6.14 -5.71 1.05
C LEU A 171 -5.06 -5.30 2.05
N ALA A 172 -4.52 -4.09 1.93
CA ALA A 172 -3.55 -3.56 2.90
C ALA A 172 -4.14 -3.56 4.33
N VAL A 173 -5.39 -3.14 4.50
CA VAL A 173 -6.07 -3.19 5.81
C VAL A 173 -6.26 -4.63 6.29
N ALA A 174 -6.63 -5.55 5.40
CA ALA A 174 -6.80 -6.96 5.74
C ALA A 174 -5.49 -7.61 6.20
N LEU A 175 -4.38 -7.30 5.53
CA LEU A 175 -3.04 -7.77 5.89
C LEU A 175 -2.56 -7.14 7.21
N ALA A 176 -2.76 -5.84 7.40
CA ALA A 176 -2.39 -5.14 8.64
C ALA A 176 -3.20 -5.62 9.86
N SER A 177 -4.40 -6.15 9.63
CA SER A 177 -5.27 -6.69 10.67
C SER A 177 -5.12 -8.20 10.86
N ALA A 178 -4.24 -8.84 10.09
CA ALA A 178 -4.06 -10.29 10.15
C ALA A 178 -3.38 -10.67 11.48
N ASP A 179 -4.08 -11.47 12.26
CA ASP A 179 -3.54 -12.13 13.44
C ASP A 179 -3.13 -13.55 13.05
N LEU A 180 -1.82 -13.84 13.10
CA LEU A 180 -1.22 -15.12 12.72
C LEU A 180 -0.63 -15.86 13.94
N ASP A 181 -0.93 -15.42 15.17
CA ASP A 181 -0.50 -16.08 16.41
C ASP A 181 -1.35 -17.31 16.78
#